data_AF-A0A0M8VKE3-F1
#
_entry.id   AF-A0A0M8VKE3-F1
#
_cell.length_a   1.000
_cell.length_b   1.000
_cell.length_c   1.000
_cell.angle_alpha   90.00
_cell.angle_beta   90.00
_cell.angle_gamma   90.00
#
_symmetry.space_group_name_H-M   'P 1'
#
loop_
_entity.id
_entity.type
_entity.pdbx_description
1 polymer ?
#
loop_
_entity_poly.entity_id
_entity_poly.type
_entity_poly.pdbx_seq_one_letter_code
_entity_poly.pdbx_strand_id
1 'polypeptide(L)'
;MDAAGVTSGTDRAAYSKAKQFMLSREPAGHLAVRLLIPDRLQPHILAGYAFASFTDDLCDRGTVEERTRRYAGWAEQVRTALDTGTARHPLLRAFLHTAEARELPRSWVDSYLVGAEVDLDFPGFTTEDDYQAYIEKLTWPFLMITSGLSMPGGGTQAFADSCRLLADACQRTDFLTDLAEDLRDGRLYLPTDDLEKHGVVRADLENGRNLPGVRSLLTATATAAHATLREATRIVAELPEEQRPLTRFVILLHDHRLRRARSMGAAVTRGPVRDNPIECVRLLVRAHRRTLNLPAT
;
A
#
# COMPACT_ATOMS: atom_id res chain seq x y z
N MET A 1 -15.59 -0.44 -19.47
CA MET A 1 -16.57 0.46 -18.83
C MET A 1 -17.96 -0.12 -18.90
N ASP A 2 -18.44 -0.56 -20.07
CA ASP A 2 -19.73 -1.28 -20.21
C ASP A 2 -19.83 -2.50 -19.30
N ALA A 3 -18.79 -3.34 -19.28
CA ALA A 3 -18.72 -4.51 -18.40
C ALA A 3 -18.81 -4.16 -16.90
N ALA A 4 -18.44 -2.92 -16.51
CA ALA A 4 -18.46 -2.44 -15.13
C ALA A 4 -19.74 -1.65 -14.79
N GLY A 5 -20.74 -1.62 -15.68
CA GLY A 5 -21.99 -0.89 -15.45
C GLY A 5 -21.88 0.64 -15.46
N VAL A 6 -20.72 1.19 -15.85
CA VAL A 6 -20.50 2.65 -15.88
C VAL A 6 -21.08 3.21 -17.17
N THR A 7 -22.29 3.76 -17.14
CA THR A 7 -23.03 4.21 -18.35
C THR A 7 -22.93 5.70 -18.62
N SER A 8 -22.80 6.52 -17.57
CA SER A 8 -22.69 7.98 -17.65
C SER A 8 -21.37 8.44 -18.32
N GLY A 9 -21.48 9.39 -19.26
CA GLY A 9 -20.33 9.88 -20.03
C GLY A 9 -19.28 10.59 -19.17
N THR A 10 -19.71 11.34 -18.16
CA THR A 10 -18.82 12.02 -17.21
C THR A 10 -18.08 11.04 -16.30
N ASP A 11 -18.74 9.95 -15.89
CA ASP A 11 -18.10 8.91 -15.07
C ASP A 11 -17.09 8.10 -15.90
N ARG A 12 -17.42 7.77 -17.16
CA ARG A 12 -16.45 7.13 -18.07
C ARG A 12 -15.18 7.97 -18.25
N ALA A 13 -15.31 9.29 -18.37
CA ALA A 13 -14.17 10.19 -18.46
C ALA A 13 -13.33 10.17 -17.17
N ALA A 14 -13.98 10.17 -16.01
CA ALA A 14 -13.32 10.07 -14.70
C ALA A 14 -12.52 8.76 -14.54
N TYR A 15 -13.12 7.60 -14.84
CA TYR A 15 -12.40 6.32 -14.79
C TYR A 15 -11.24 6.25 -15.79
N SER A 16 -11.39 6.89 -16.95
CA SER A 16 -10.30 6.96 -17.93
C SER A 16 -9.12 7.77 -17.39
N LYS A 17 -9.38 8.84 -16.63
CA LYS A 17 -8.34 9.60 -15.92
C LYS A 17 -7.68 8.80 -14.81
N ALA A 18 -8.44 8.06 -14.00
CA ALA A 18 -7.88 7.17 -12.98
C ALA A 18 -6.97 6.09 -13.59
N LYS A 19 -7.41 5.48 -14.70
CA LYS A 19 -6.59 4.53 -15.46
C LYS A 19 -5.30 5.16 -15.97
N GLN A 20 -5.37 6.34 -16.59
CA GLN A 20 -4.20 7.05 -17.10
C GLN A 20 -3.21 7.39 -15.99
N PHE A 21 -3.72 7.90 -14.87
CA PHE A 21 -2.92 8.22 -13.68
C PHE A 21 -2.17 6.99 -13.16
N MET A 22 -2.86 5.86 -12.98
CA MET A 22 -2.22 4.62 -12.54
C MET A 22 -1.21 4.08 -13.54
N LEU A 23 -1.50 4.15 -14.84
CA LEU A 23 -0.56 3.73 -15.86
C LEU A 23 0.73 4.58 -15.85
N SER A 24 0.63 5.89 -15.57
CA SER A 24 1.80 6.76 -15.47
C SER A 24 2.59 6.59 -14.17
N ARG A 25 1.89 6.37 -13.04
CA ARG A 25 2.52 6.27 -11.72
C ARG A 25 3.10 4.88 -11.47
N GLU A 26 2.29 3.84 -11.71
CA GLU A 26 2.62 2.44 -11.41
C GLU A 26 2.31 1.51 -12.60
N PRO A 27 3.13 1.54 -13.67
CA PRO A 27 2.88 0.72 -14.87
C PRO A 27 2.77 -0.77 -14.58
N ALA A 28 3.58 -1.28 -13.65
CA ALA A 28 3.58 -2.69 -13.25
C ALA A 28 2.28 -3.06 -12.49
N GLY A 29 1.85 -2.21 -11.54
CA GLY A 29 0.58 -2.37 -10.83
C GLY A 29 -0.61 -2.31 -11.78
N HIS A 30 -0.60 -1.37 -12.73
CA HIS A 30 -1.61 -1.28 -13.78
C HIS A 30 -1.70 -2.56 -14.62
N LEU A 31 -0.55 -3.10 -15.04
CA LEU A 31 -0.49 -4.34 -15.82
C LEU A 31 -0.99 -5.54 -15.01
N ALA A 32 -0.63 -5.63 -13.72
CA ALA A 32 -1.12 -6.68 -12.84
C ALA A 32 -2.65 -6.67 -12.75
N VAL A 33 -3.27 -5.49 -12.55
CA VAL A 33 -4.73 -5.36 -12.55
C VAL A 33 -5.32 -5.79 -13.90
N ARG A 34 -4.71 -5.37 -15.02
CA ARG A 34 -5.19 -5.71 -16.36
C ARG A 34 -5.19 -7.21 -16.67
N LEU A 35 -4.22 -7.94 -16.13
CA LEU A 35 -4.02 -9.38 -16.39
C LEU A 35 -4.72 -10.28 -15.36
N LEU A 36 -4.85 -9.83 -14.11
CA LEU A 36 -5.27 -10.67 -12.99
C LEU A 36 -6.71 -10.40 -12.52
N ILE A 37 -7.32 -9.30 -12.92
CA ILE A 37 -8.67 -8.90 -12.51
C ILE A 37 -9.62 -8.92 -13.72
N PRO A 38 -10.86 -9.46 -13.58
CA PRO A 38 -11.86 -9.39 -14.64
C PRO A 38 -12.17 -7.97 -15.10
N ASP A 39 -12.44 -7.78 -16.38
CA ASP A 39 -12.67 -6.47 -17.02
C ASP A 39 -13.74 -5.61 -16.34
N ARG A 40 -14.74 -6.24 -15.69
CA ARG A 40 -15.79 -5.54 -14.94
C ARG A 40 -15.33 -4.91 -13.62
N LEU A 41 -14.28 -5.45 -13.00
CA LEU A 41 -13.76 -4.97 -11.72
C LEU A 41 -12.55 -4.03 -11.88
N GLN A 42 -11.82 -4.12 -12.99
CA GLN A 42 -10.62 -3.30 -13.22
C GLN A 42 -10.85 -1.78 -13.03
N PRO A 43 -11.95 -1.15 -13.52
CA PRO A 43 -12.16 0.28 -13.31
C PRO A 43 -12.23 0.67 -11.84
N HIS A 44 -12.90 -0.15 -11.01
CA HIS A 44 -13.08 0.09 -9.59
C HIS A 44 -11.77 -0.04 -8.82
N ILE A 45 -11.01 -1.11 -9.09
CA ILE A 45 -9.69 -1.32 -8.46
C ILE A 45 -8.75 -0.17 -8.81
N LEU A 46 -8.67 0.22 -10.09
CA LEU A 46 -7.82 1.33 -10.52
C LEU A 46 -8.27 2.68 -9.95
N ALA A 47 -9.57 2.91 -9.77
CA ALA A 47 -10.08 4.14 -9.17
C ALA A 47 -9.69 4.25 -7.68
N GLY A 48 -9.79 3.17 -6.91
CA GLY A 48 -9.33 3.11 -5.52
C GLY A 48 -7.84 3.45 -5.40
N TYR A 49 -6.99 2.74 -6.15
CA TYR A 49 -5.55 3.01 -6.14
C TYR A 49 -5.21 4.42 -6.62
N ALA A 50 -5.89 4.94 -7.63
CA ALA A 50 -5.64 6.30 -8.13
C ALA A 50 -5.98 7.36 -7.09
N PHE A 51 -7.09 7.20 -6.38
CA PHE A 51 -7.49 8.12 -5.30
C PHE A 51 -6.49 8.10 -4.14
N ALA A 52 -6.12 6.90 -3.68
CA ALA A 52 -5.20 6.76 -2.56
C ALA A 52 -3.79 7.27 -2.94
N SER A 53 -3.28 6.90 -4.11
CA SER A 53 -1.98 7.37 -4.63
C SER A 53 -1.93 8.88 -4.86
N PHE A 54 -3.04 9.49 -5.30
CA PHE A 54 -3.10 10.94 -5.44
C PHE A 54 -3.13 11.65 -4.09
N THR A 55 -3.80 11.06 -3.10
CA THR A 55 -3.82 11.59 -1.72
C THR A 55 -2.42 11.55 -1.11
N ASP A 56 -1.71 10.43 -1.29
CA ASP A 56 -0.31 10.23 -0.92
C ASP A 56 0.64 11.26 -1.57
N ASP A 57 0.52 11.48 -2.89
CA ASP A 57 1.30 12.50 -3.62
C ASP A 57 1.16 13.92 -3.02
N LEU A 58 0.01 14.24 -2.42
CA LEU A 58 -0.23 15.54 -1.75
C LEU A 58 0.47 15.62 -0.38
N CYS A 59 0.65 14.48 0.30
CA CYS A 59 1.32 14.37 1.60
C CYS A 59 2.85 14.34 1.47
N ASP A 60 3.42 13.99 0.33
CA ASP A 60 4.89 13.78 0.22
C ASP A 60 5.71 14.99 -0.21
N ARG A 61 5.14 15.90 -1.02
CA ARG A 61 5.96 16.88 -1.77
C ARG A 61 6.04 18.25 -1.08
N GLY A 62 7.24 18.79 -0.84
CA GLY A 62 7.44 20.18 -0.39
C GLY A 62 7.60 20.33 1.13
N THR A 63 7.43 21.54 1.65
CA THR A 63 7.49 21.83 3.09
C THR A 63 6.29 21.24 3.84
N VAL A 64 6.37 21.09 5.16
CA VAL A 64 5.25 20.61 5.99
C VAL A 64 4.04 21.53 5.79
N GLU A 65 4.24 22.85 5.82
CA GLU A 65 3.17 23.83 5.64
C GLU A 65 2.49 23.74 4.27
N GLU A 66 3.25 23.49 3.20
CA GLU A 66 2.70 23.26 1.85
C GLU A 66 1.89 21.98 1.75
N ARG A 67 2.41 20.87 2.32
CA ARG A 67 1.73 19.58 2.37
C ARG A 67 0.44 19.69 3.16
N THR A 68 0.47 20.22 4.38
CA THR A 68 -0.70 20.42 5.25
C THR A 68 -1.78 21.24 4.56
N ARG A 69 -1.43 22.36 3.92
CA ARG A 69 -2.41 23.21 3.23
C ARG A 69 -3.07 22.51 2.03
N ARG A 70 -2.28 21.81 1.20
CA ARG A 70 -2.83 21.07 0.05
C ARG A 70 -3.70 19.91 0.52
N TYR A 71 -3.23 19.17 1.51
CA TYR A 71 -3.96 18.06 2.10
C TYR A 71 -5.28 18.51 2.73
N ALA A 72 -5.29 19.59 3.52
CA ALA A 72 -6.51 20.13 4.11
C ALA A 72 -7.56 20.51 3.05
N GLY A 73 -7.14 21.17 1.97
CA GLY A 73 -8.01 21.48 0.84
C GLY A 73 -8.51 20.26 0.08
N TRP A 74 -7.72 19.18 0.04
CA TRP A 74 -8.13 17.91 -0.55
C TRP A 74 -9.10 17.14 0.36
N ALA A 75 -8.78 16.97 1.64
CA ALA A 75 -9.63 16.31 2.62
C ALA A 75 -11.02 16.97 2.69
N GLU A 76 -11.09 18.30 2.63
CA GLU A 76 -12.38 19.02 2.58
C GLU A 76 -13.18 18.71 1.31
N GLN A 77 -12.51 18.63 0.14
CA GLN A 77 -13.15 18.22 -1.10
C GLN A 77 -13.67 16.77 -1.01
N VAL A 78 -12.92 15.87 -0.38
CA VAL A 78 -13.36 14.48 -0.18
C VAL A 78 -14.58 14.42 0.73
N ARG A 79 -14.57 15.10 1.88
CA ARG A 79 -15.71 15.15 2.81
C ARG A 79 -16.95 15.73 2.14
N THR A 80 -16.82 16.87 1.45
CA THR A 80 -17.91 17.48 0.67
C THR A 80 -18.43 16.52 -0.40
N ALA A 81 -17.56 15.78 -1.09
CA ALA A 81 -17.96 14.82 -2.11
C ALA A 81 -18.71 13.62 -1.51
N LEU A 82 -18.30 13.12 -0.35
CA LEU A 82 -19.00 12.06 0.38
C LEU A 82 -20.39 12.51 0.83
N ASP A 83 -20.55 13.77 1.25
CA ASP A 83 -21.83 14.30 1.72
C ASP A 83 -22.78 14.64 0.58
N THR A 84 -22.26 15.14 -0.55
CA THR A 84 -23.09 15.61 -1.68
C THR A 84 -23.28 14.58 -2.79
N GLY A 85 -22.49 13.50 -2.81
CA GLY A 85 -22.47 12.54 -3.92
C GLY A 85 -21.83 13.09 -5.21
N THR A 86 -21.16 14.24 -5.15
CA THR A 86 -20.59 14.88 -6.35
C THR A 86 -19.14 15.31 -6.16
N ALA A 87 -18.32 15.13 -7.20
CA ALA A 87 -16.92 15.57 -7.21
C ALA A 87 -16.52 16.19 -8.55
N ARG A 88 -15.77 17.29 -8.48
CA ARG A 88 -15.17 17.95 -9.65
C ARG A 88 -13.86 17.30 -10.08
N HIS A 89 -13.05 16.88 -9.10
CA HIS A 89 -11.78 16.22 -9.39
C HIS A 89 -12.05 14.83 -9.99
N PRO A 90 -11.47 14.49 -11.16
CA PRO A 90 -11.82 13.26 -11.87
C PRO A 90 -11.43 11.99 -11.10
N LEU A 91 -10.32 11.99 -10.36
CA LEU A 91 -9.92 10.83 -9.55
C LEU A 91 -10.89 10.60 -8.38
N LEU A 92 -11.31 11.69 -7.74
CA LEU A 92 -12.29 11.63 -6.64
C LEU A 92 -13.66 11.20 -7.15
N ARG A 93 -14.08 11.68 -8.33
CA ARG A 93 -15.33 11.27 -8.95
C ARG A 93 -15.36 9.78 -9.27
N ALA A 94 -14.28 9.25 -9.86
CA ALA A 94 -14.16 7.83 -10.16
C ALA A 94 -14.19 6.98 -8.88
N PHE A 95 -13.51 7.43 -7.83
CA PHE A 95 -13.53 6.78 -6.53
C PHE A 95 -14.90 6.83 -5.86
N LEU A 96 -15.56 7.99 -5.81
CA LEU A 96 -16.88 8.15 -5.19
C LEU A 96 -17.92 7.24 -5.83
N HIS A 97 -17.98 7.24 -7.17
CA HIS A 97 -18.85 6.32 -7.91
C HIS A 97 -18.49 4.86 -7.61
N THR A 98 -17.20 4.54 -7.44
CA THR A 98 -16.78 3.18 -7.09
C THR A 98 -17.20 2.81 -5.67
N ALA A 99 -16.97 3.69 -4.70
CA ALA A 99 -17.31 3.46 -3.30
C ALA A 99 -18.82 3.24 -3.14
N GLU A 100 -19.65 4.02 -3.85
CA GLU A 100 -21.10 3.81 -3.88
C GLU A 100 -21.48 2.48 -4.55
N ALA A 101 -20.99 2.22 -5.78
CA ALA A 101 -21.33 1.01 -6.53
C ALA A 101 -20.83 -0.30 -5.89
N ARG A 102 -19.81 -0.21 -5.02
CA ARG A 102 -19.27 -1.34 -4.26
C ARG A 102 -19.69 -1.30 -2.79
N GLU A 103 -20.54 -0.36 -2.40
CA GLU A 103 -21.07 -0.22 -1.04
C GLU A 103 -19.94 -0.16 0.02
N LEU A 104 -18.82 0.49 -0.29
CA LEU A 104 -17.70 0.62 0.64
C LEU A 104 -18.15 1.44 1.85
N PRO A 105 -17.96 0.94 3.09
CA PRO A 105 -18.29 1.72 4.29
C PRO A 105 -17.54 3.05 4.32
N ARG A 106 -18.30 4.15 4.47
CA ARG A 106 -17.76 5.52 4.56
C ARG A 106 -16.67 5.64 5.64
N SER A 107 -16.80 4.90 6.74
CA SER A 107 -15.84 4.89 7.85
C SER A 107 -14.41 4.57 7.40
N TRP A 108 -14.21 3.75 6.35
CA TRP A 108 -12.87 3.48 5.83
C TRP A 108 -12.25 4.71 5.15
N VAL A 109 -13.07 5.51 4.47
CA VAL A 109 -12.63 6.75 3.84
C VAL A 109 -12.32 7.79 4.91
N ASP A 110 -13.20 7.94 5.90
CA ASP A 110 -12.99 8.88 7.01
C ASP A 110 -11.72 8.52 7.80
N SER A 111 -11.51 7.23 8.14
CA SER A 111 -10.30 6.75 8.81
C SER A 111 -9.05 6.98 7.96
N TYR A 112 -9.10 6.73 6.65
CA TYR A 112 -7.96 6.98 5.77
C TYR A 112 -7.59 8.47 5.71
N LEU A 113 -8.58 9.37 5.70
CA LEU A 113 -8.31 10.81 5.76
C LEU A 113 -7.60 11.16 7.07
N VAL A 114 -8.11 10.70 8.22
CA VAL A 114 -7.43 10.94 9.51
C VAL A 114 -6.02 10.36 9.52
N GLY A 115 -5.84 9.16 8.98
CA GLY A 115 -4.54 8.49 8.90
C GLY A 115 -3.53 9.25 8.04
N ALA A 116 -3.94 9.75 6.88
CA ALA A 116 -3.04 10.43 5.95
C ALA A 116 -2.48 11.75 6.49
N GLU A 117 -3.10 12.32 7.54
CA GLU A 117 -2.56 13.47 8.27
C GLU A 117 -1.26 13.13 9.02
N VAL A 118 -1.06 11.85 9.40
CA VAL A 118 0.14 11.39 10.13
C VAL A 118 1.41 11.57 9.30
N ASP A 119 1.33 11.41 7.98
CA ASP A 119 2.50 11.53 7.08
C ASP A 119 2.92 12.96 6.77
N LEU A 120 2.09 13.96 7.13
CA LEU A 120 2.40 15.37 6.87
C LEU A 120 3.64 15.83 7.64
N ASP A 121 3.80 15.34 8.88
CA ASP A 121 4.90 15.64 9.78
C ASP A 121 5.25 14.41 10.62
N PHE A 122 5.70 13.35 9.94
CA PHE A 122 5.98 12.06 10.58
C PHE A 122 7.24 12.12 11.48
N PRO A 123 7.13 11.88 12.80
CA PRO A 123 8.25 12.04 13.73
C PRO A 123 9.16 10.81 13.87
N GLY A 124 8.83 9.69 13.23
CA GLY A 124 9.44 8.38 13.50
C GLY A 124 8.64 7.55 14.50
N PHE A 125 9.12 6.32 14.76
CA PHE A 125 8.56 5.43 15.77
C PHE A 125 9.54 5.28 16.93
N THR A 126 9.05 5.34 18.16
CA THR A 126 9.86 4.97 19.33
C THR A 126 9.81 3.46 19.52
N THR A 127 8.58 2.93 19.51
CA THR A 127 8.27 1.54 19.86
C THR A 127 7.56 0.81 18.71
N GLU A 128 7.47 -0.52 18.86
CA GLU A 128 6.63 -1.35 18.00
C GLU A 128 5.14 -0.99 18.11
N ASP A 129 4.67 -0.53 19.27
CA ASP A 129 3.27 -0.09 19.46
C ASP A 129 2.97 1.20 18.66
N ASP A 130 3.93 2.12 18.56
CA ASP A 130 3.78 3.32 17.71
C ASP A 130 3.60 2.92 16.24
N TYR A 131 4.39 1.95 15.78
CA TYR A 131 4.27 1.40 14.44
C TYR A 131 2.92 0.72 14.21
N GLN A 132 2.46 -0.11 15.15
CA GLN A 132 1.15 -0.76 15.01
C GLN A 132 -0.01 0.26 15.04
N ALA A 133 0.10 1.32 15.83
CA ALA A 133 -0.86 2.42 15.81
C ALA A 133 -0.86 3.17 14.46
N TYR A 134 0.29 3.29 13.80
CA TYR A 134 0.38 3.82 12.44
C TYR A 134 -0.32 2.91 11.43
N ILE A 135 -0.14 1.59 11.51
CA ILE A 135 -0.87 0.63 10.68
C ILE A 135 -2.38 0.76 10.87
N GLU A 136 -2.86 0.86 12.12
CA GLU A 136 -4.29 0.96 12.41
C GLU A 136 -4.91 2.27 11.90
N LYS A 137 -4.17 3.38 11.98
CA LYS A 137 -4.66 4.70 11.59
C LYS A 137 -4.60 4.93 10.08
N LEU A 138 -3.56 4.43 9.40
CA LEU A 138 -3.29 4.78 8.01
C LEU A 138 -3.29 3.58 7.07
N THR A 139 -2.34 2.66 7.22
CA THR A 139 -2.11 1.63 6.20
C THR A 139 -3.27 0.63 6.12
N TRP A 140 -3.93 0.30 7.23
CA TRP A 140 -5.10 -0.58 7.22
C TRP A 140 -6.31 0.08 6.52
N PRO A 141 -6.73 1.31 6.87
CA PRO A 141 -7.72 2.05 6.09
C PRO A 141 -7.35 2.20 4.61
N PHE A 142 -6.08 2.47 4.28
CA PHE A 142 -5.58 2.50 2.90
C PHE A 142 -5.84 1.17 2.16
N LEU A 143 -5.53 0.04 2.79
CA LEU A 143 -5.83 -1.28 2.24
C LEU A 143 -7.34 -1.50 2.06
N MET A 144 -8.18 -0.97 2.96
CA MET A 144 -9.64 -1.11 2.84
C MET A 144 -10.25 -0.25 1.73
N ILE A 145 -9.78 0.99 1.53
CA ILE A 145 -10.25 1.83 0.42
C ILE A 145 -9.72 1.41 -0.96
N THR A 146 -8.82 0.43 -1.01
CA THR A 146 -8.30 -0.17 -2.25
C THR A 146 -8.81 -1.60 -2.43
N SER A 147 -8.40 -2.51 -1.55
CA SER A 147 -8.75 -3.94 -1.62
C SER A 147 -10.20 -4.22 -1.21
N GLY A 148 -10.77 -3.42 -0.29
CA GLY A 148 -12.17 -3.56 0.12
C GLY A 148 -13.16 -3.34 -1.03
N LEU A 149 -12.80 -2.52 -2.03
CA LEU A 149 -13.61 -2.30 -3.23
C LEU A 149 -13.83 -3.56 -4.08
N SER A 150 -13.02 -4.59 -3.85
CA SER A 150 -13.11 -5.85 -4.56
C SER A 150 -14.42 -6.58 -4.18
N MET A 151 -14.95 -6.39 -2.98
CA MET A 151 -16.21 -6.99 -2.51
C MET A 151 -17.29 -5.94 -2.24
N PRO A 152 -18.58 -6.23 -2.51
CA PRO A 152 -19.66 -5.40 -2.02
C PRO A 152 -19.59 -5.28 -0.49
N GLY A 153 -19.83 -4.10 0.06
CA GLY A 153 -19.82 -3.87 1.52
C GLY A 153 -18.43 -3.81 2.14
N GLY A 154 -17.35 -3.90 1.35
CA GLY A 154 -15.98 -3.95 1.88
C GLY A 154 -15.53 -5.32 2.41
N GLY A 155 -16.39 -6.35 2.36
CA GLY A 155 -16.09 -7.69 2.87
C GLY A 155 -16.52 -7.91 4.34
N THR A 156 -16.11 -9.04 4.90
CA THR A 156 -16.40 -9.41 6.30
C THR A 156 -15.38 -8.80 7.27
N GLN A 157 -15.66 -8.84 8.57
CA GLN A 157 -14.67 -8.44 9.58
C GLN A 157 -13.38 -9.28 9.48
N ALA A 158 -13.49 -10.59 9.24
CA ALA A 158 -12.33 -11.47 9.06
C ALA A 158 -11.45 -11.02 7.88
N PHE A 159 -12.06 -10.58 6.78
CA PHE A 159 -11.33 -9.99 5.66
C PHE A 159 -10.64 -8.68 6.05
N ALA A 160 -11.32 -7.80 6.78
CA ALA A 160 -10.72 -6.57 7.27
C ALA A 160 -9.50 -6.87 8.17
N ASP A 161 -9.59 -7.84 9.09
CA ASP A 161 -8.48 -8.24 9.95
C ASP A 161 -7.30 -8.81 9.13
N SER A 162 -7.58 -9.59 8.08
CA SER A 162 -6.56 -10.07 7.15
C SER A 162 -5.95 -8.95 6.31
N CYS A 163 -6.72 -7.92 5.95
CA CYS A 163 -6.21 -6.69 5.34
C CYS A 163 -5.26 -5.94 6.28
N ARG A 164 -5.52 -5.91 7.60
CA ARG A 164 -4.58 -5.33 8.59
C ARG A 164 -3.25 -6.07 8.62
N LEU A 165 -3.28 -7.41 8.59
CA LEU A 165 -2.05 -8.21 8.53
C LEU A 165 -1.28 -7.97 7.23
N LEU A 166 -1.99 -7.91 6.10
CA LEU A 166 -1.36 -7.62 4.82
C LEU A 166 -0.77 -6.20 4.80
N ALA A 167 -1.48 -5.21 5.37
CA ALA A 167 -1.01 -3.84 5.52
C ALA A 167 0.30 -3.77 6.34
N ASP A 168 0.35 -4.41 7.51
CA ASP A 168 1.57 -4.49 8.32
C ASP A 168 2.74 -5.13 7.54
N ALA A 169 2.51 -6.30 6.94
CA ALA A 169 3.55 -7.00 6.19
C ALA A 169 4.08 -6.20 5.00
N CYS A 170 3.19 -5.56 4.23
CA CYS A 170 3.56 -4.72 3.10
C CYS A 170 4.33 -3.48 3.57
N GLN A 171 3.85 -2.79 4.61
CA GLN A 171 4.51 -1.58 5.11
C GLN A 171 5.93 -1.84 5.62
N ARG A 172 6.15 -2.92 6.39
CA ARG A 172 7.52 -3.29 6.81
C ARG A 172 8.40 -3.65 5.63
N THR A 173 7.83 -4.26 4.60
CA THR A 173 8.56 -4.56 3.37
C THR A 173 9.02 -3.26 2.72
N ASP A 174 8.12 -2.29 2.56
CA ASP A 174 8.41 -1.01 1.93
C ASP A 174 9.48 -0.23 2.73
N PHE A 175 9.38 -0.18 4.06
CA PHE A 175 10.42 0.41 4.91
C PHE A 175 11.81 -0.22 4.74
N LEU A 176 11.89 -1.51 4.40
CA LEU A 176 13.18 -2.17 4.13
C LEU A 176 13.64 -1.95 2.69
N THR A 177 12.73 -1.92 1.73
CA THR A 177 13.07 -1.75 0.30
C THR A 177 13.48 -0.33 -0.01
N ASP A 178 12.90 0.65 0.68
CA ASP A 178 13.11 2.08 0.45
C ASP A 178 13.96 2.75 1.53
N LEU A 179 14.51 1.98 2.49
CA LEU A 179 15.34 2.49 3.60
C LEU A 179 16.43 3.48 3.16
N ALA A 180 17.14 3.19 2.07
CA ALA A 180 18.18 4.10 1.57
C ALA A 180 17.64 5.44 1.05
N GLU A 181 16.40 5.46 0.54
CA GLU A 181 15.71 6.66 0.06
C GLU A 181 15.15 7.44 1.24
N ASP A 182 14.47 6.76 2.14
CA ASP A 182 13.95 7.34 3.39
C ASP A 182 15.06 8.04 4.17
N LEU A 183 16.20 7.38 4.37
CA LEU A 183 17.35 7.98 5.08
C LEU A 183 17.89 9.23 4.38
N ARG A 184 17.90 9.26 3.04
CA ARG A 184 18.32 10.44 2.26
C ARG A 184 17.34 11.59 2.41
N ASP A 185 16.06 11.28 2.56
CA ASP A 185 14.99 12.25 2.79
C ASP A 185 14.83 12.60 4.28
N GLY A 186 15.74 12.11 5.13
CA GLY A 186 15.78 12.40 6.56
C GLY A 186 14.74 11.62 7.38
N ARG A 187 14.11 10.60 6.80
CA ARG A 187 13.10 9.75 7.42
C ARG A 187 13.72 8.45 7.94
N LEU A 188 13.16 7.93 9.05
CA LEU A 188 13.51 6.62 9.59
C LEU A 188 12.24 5.96 10.15
N TYR A 189 11.84 4.86 9.54
CA TYR A 189 10.63 4.10 9.88
C TYR A 189 10.90 2.83 10.69
N LEU A 190 12.14 2.63 11.16
CA LEU A 190 12.47 1.56 12.10
C LEU A 190 12.36 2.12 13.54
N PRO A 191 11.66 1.44 14.46
CA PRO A 191 11.54 1.89 15.85
C PRO A 191 12.89 2.11 16.52
N THR A 192 13.06 3.21 17.26
CA THR A 192 14.32 3.51 17.96
C THR A 192 14.69 2.45 18.99
N ASP A 193 13.71 1.86 19.67
CA ASP A 193 13.96 0.78 20.63
C ASP A 193 14.54 -0.47 19.95
N ASP A 194 14.19 -0.72 18.68
CA ASP A 194 14.77 -1.83 17.92
C ASP A 194 16.22 -1.54 17.52
N LEU A 195 16.52 -0.28 17.17
CA LEU A 195 17.90 0.17 16.97
C LEU A 195 18.73 -0.09 18.23
N GLU A 196 18.24 0.32 19.40
CA GLU A 196 18.92 0.13 20.69
C GLU A 196 19.13 -1.34 21.04
N LYS A 197 18.10 -2.19 20.90
CA LYS A 197 18.20 -3.65 21.12
C LYS A 197 19.31 -4.31 20.29
N HIS A 198 19.58 -3.76 19.11
CA HIS A 198 20.62 -4.25 18.20
C HIS A 198 21.96 -3.50 18.30
N GLY A 199 22.09 -2.54 19.22
CA GLY A 199 23.30 -1.73 19.41
C GLY A 199 23.63 -0.87 18.20
N VAL A 200 22.60 -0.37 17.51
CA VAL A 200 22.69 0.46 16.30
C VAL A 200 22.27 1.88 16.66
N VAL A 201 23.01 2.87 16.17
CA VAL A 201 22.52 4.26 16.16
C VAL A 201 22.10 4.67 14.75
N ARG A 202 21.21 5.67 14.64
CA ARG A 202 20.73 6.17 13.35
C ARG A 202 21.86 6.49 12.36
N ALA A 203 22.95 7.09 12.84
CA ALA A 203 24.12 7.41 12.03
C ALA A 203 24.80 6.17 11.41
N ASP A 204 24.69 4.98 11.99
CA ASP A 204 25.23 3.76 11.39
C ASP A 204 24.46 3.37 10.12
N LEU A 205 23.14 3.59 10.12
CA LEU A 205 22.27 3.36 8.96
C LEU A 205 22.51 4.42 7.89
N GLU A 206 22.53 5.71 8.27
CA GLU A 206 22.74 6.83 7.34
C GLU A 206 24.12 6.78 6.65
N ASN A 207 25.17 6.36 7.37
CA ASN A 207 26.50 6.17 6.80
C ASN A 207 26.68 4.80 6.11
N GLY A 208 25.61 4.00 6.04
CA GLY A 208 25.59 2.69 5.39
C GLY A 208 26.61 1.69 5.94
N ARG A 209 26.83 1.67 7.26
CA ARG A 209 27.86 0.83 7.89
C ARG A 209 27.42 -0.64 7.93
N ASN A 210 28.32 -1.54 7.56
CA ASN A 210 28.07 -2.99 7.58
C ASN A 210 28.43 -3.61 8.94
N LEU A 211 27.78 -3.15 10.02
CA LEU A 211 28.00 -3.66 11.37
C LEU A 211 27.17 -4.93 11.65
N PRO A 212 27.62 -5.81 12.57
CA PRO A 212 26.80 -6.95 13.01
C PRO A 212 25.41 -6.54 13.52
N GLY A 213 25.33 -5.46 14.30
CA GLY A 213 24.06 -4.90 14.80
C GLY A 213 23.11 -4.50 13.67
N VAL A 214 23.61 -3.76 12.67
CA VAL A 214 22.81 -3.35 11.49
C VAL A 214 22.27 -4.56 10.74
N ARG A 215 23.11 -5.58 10.49
CA ARG A 215 22.64 -6.81 9.83
C ARG A 215 21.60 -7.55 10.66
N SER A 216 21.78 -7.58 11.98
CA SER A 216 20.84 -8.21 12.91
C SER A 216 19.49 -7.50 12.93
N LEU A 217 19.48 -6.17 13.02
CA LEU A 217 18.28 -5.33 12.98
C LEU A 217 17.48 -5.59 11.70
N LEU A 218 18.12 -5.45 10.54
CA LEU A 218 17.46 -5.64 9.24
C LEU A 218 16.95 -7.08 9.05
N THR A 219 17.66 -8.07 9.58
CA THR A 219 17.23 -9.47 9.55
C THR A 219 16.03 -9.70 10.45
N ALA A 220 15.99 -9.10 11.65
CA ALA A 220 14.86 -9.18 12.56
C ALA A 220 13.61 -8.54 11.95
N THR A 221 13.72 -7.32 11.41
CA THR A 221 12.62 -6.64 10.71
C THR A 221 12.09 -7.46 9.54
N ALA A 222 12.98 -8.00 8.69
CA ALA A 222 12.58 -8.84 7.56
C ALA A 222 11.93 -10.17 8.01
N THR A 223 12.34 -10.71 9.15
CA THR A 223 11.77 -11.93 9.73
C THR A 223 10.35 -11.68 10.25
N ALA A 224 10.14 -10.57 10.97
CA ALA A 224 8.83 -10.15 11.43
C ALA A 224 7.88 -9.92 10.24
N ALA A 225 8.33 -9.18 9.21
CA ALA A 225 7.54 -8.93 8.01
C ALA A 225 7.16 -10.24 7.28
N HIS A 226 8.09 -11.20 7.14
CA HIS A 226 7.77 -12.51 6.56
C HIS A 226 6.76 -13.31 7.40
N ALA A 227 6.88 -13.27 8.73
CA ALA A 227 5.94 -13.97 9.62
C ALA A 227 4.51 -13.42 9.45
N THR A 228 4.37 -12.10 9.50
CA THR A 228 3.08 -11.43 9.27
C THR A 228 2.56 -11.68 7.86
N LEU A 229 3.42 -11.64 6.83
CA LEU A 229 3.01 -11.92 5.44
C LEU A 229 2.50 -13.35 5.27
N ARG A 230 3.12 -14.32 5.96
CA ARG A 230 2.68 -15.72 5.96
C ARG A 230 1.31 -15.86 6.60
N GLU A 231 1.05 -15.17 7.70
CA GLU A 231 -0.28 -15.16 8.31
C GLU A 231 -1.33 -14.50 7.39
N ALA A 232 -0.96 -13.37 6.78
CA ALA A 232 -1.81 -12.62 5.85
C ALA A 232 -2.26 -13.45 4.64
N THR A 233 -1.55 -14.55 4.29
CA THR A 233 -1.96 -15.44 3.18
C THR A 233 -3.39 -15.96 3.28
N ARG A 234 -3.96 -16.02 4.49
CA ARG A 234 -5.36 -16.42 4.73
C ARG A 234 -6.38 -15.56 3.97
N ILE A 235 -6.04 -14.28 3.69
CA ILE A 235 -6.88 -13.35 2.93
C ILE A 235 -7.29 -13.91 1.55
N VAL A 236 -6.44 -14.75 0.95
CA VAL A 236 -6.69 -15.35 -0.35
C VAL A 236 -7.91 -16.25 -0.32
N ALA A 237 -8.17 -16.95 0.78
CA ALA A 237 -9.34 -17.81 0.93
C ALA A 237 -10.63 -17.00 1.19
N GLU A 238 -10.50 -15.81 1.77
CA GLU A 238 -11.61 -14.91 2.13
C GLU A 238 -12.12 -14.11 0.92
N LEU A 239 -11.32 -14.01 -0.14
CA LEU A 239 -11.67 -13.31 -1.38
C LEU A 239 -12.49 -14.19 -2.36
N PRO A 240 -13.37 -13.57 -3.19
CA PRO A 240 -13.94 -14.20 -4.38
C PRO A 240 -12.85 -14.76 -5.31
N GLU A 241 -13.09 -15.93 -5.94
CA GLU A 241 -12.07 -16.66 -6.72
C GLU A 241 -11.38 -15.79 -7.77
N GLU A 242 -12.14 -14.90 -8.41
CA GLU A 242 -11.68 -14.00 -9.47
C GLU A 242 -10.77 -12.85 -9.02
N GLN A 243 -10.69 -12.57 -7.72
CA GLN A 243 -9.82 -11.53 -7.14
C GLN A 243 -8.56 -12.11 -6.53
N ARG A 244 -8.58 -13.40 -6.16
CA ARG A 244 -7.45 -14.12 -5.58
C ARG A 244 -6.14 -13.99 -6.36
N PRO A 245 -6.12 -13.99 -7.71
CA PRO A 245 -4.86 -13.87 -8.44
C PRO A 245 -4.12 -12.57 -8.15
N LEU A 246 -4.81 -11.42 -8.11
CA LEU A 246 -4.16 -10.14 -7.80
C LEU A 246 -3.56 -10.14 -6.39
N THR A 247 -4.31 -10.61 -5.39
CA THR A 247 -3.81 -10.66 -4.01
C THR A 247 -2.68 -11.67 -3.85
N ARG A 248 -2.71 -12.81 -4.54
CA ARG A 248 -1.56 -13.72 -4.61
C ARG A 248 -0.34 -13.04 -5.22
N PHE A 249 -0.51 -12.27 -6.28
CA PHE A 249 0.59 -11.52 -6.90
C PHE A 249 1.20 -10.52 -5.91
N VAL A 250 0.37 -9.74 -5.21
CA VAL A 250 0.82 -8.80 -4.18
C VAL A 250 1.63 -9.52 -3.10
N ILE A 251 1.11 -10.63 -2.55
CA ILE A 251 1.83 -11.41 -1.52
C ILE A 251 3.15 -11.96 -2.05
N LEU A 252 3.17 -12.52 -3.26
CA LEU A 252 4.37 -13.07 -3.88
C LEU A 252 5.43 -11.98 -4.17
N LEU A 253 4.98 -10.79 -4.56
CA LEU A 253 5.87 -9.65 -4.80
C LEU A 253 6.54 -9.19 -3.51
N HIS A 254 5.78 -9.06 -2.42
CA HIS A 254 6.32 -8.67 -1.12
C HIS A 254 7.26 -9.75 -0.53
N ASP A 255 6.93 -11.04 -0.67
CA ASP A 255 7.86 -12.13 -0.32
C ASP A 255 9.18 -12.03 -1.12
N HIS A 256 9.09 -11.75 -2.42
CA HIS A 256 10.28 -11.56 -3.24
C HIS A 256 11.13 -10.37 -2.76
N ARG A 257 10.50 -9.23 -2.51
CA ARG A 257 11.15 -8.01 -2.00
C ARG A 257 11.83 -8.24 -0.65
N LEU A 258 11.16 -8.90 0.29
CA LEU A 258 11.73 -9.24 1.59
C LEU A 258 12.95 -10.18 1.47
N ARG A 259 12.87 -11.21 0.62
CA ARG A 259 14.04 -12.08 0.35
C ARG A 259 15.20 -11.32 -0.28
N ARG A 260 14.91 -10.37 -1.17
CA ARG A 260 15.91 -9.48 -1.77
C ARG A 260 16.54 -8.57 -0.72
N ALA A 261 15.75 -7.91 0.12
CA ALA A 261 16.23 -7.06 1.21
C ALA A 261 17.15 -7.85 2.16
N ARG A 262 16.71 -9.05 2.58
CA ARG A 262 17.53 -9.95 3.41
C ARG A 262 18.84 -10.36 2.75
N SER A 263 18.82 -10.66 1.44
CA SER A 263 20.05 -11.01 0.69
C SER A 263 21.04 -9.86 0.56
N MET A 264 20.53 -8.62 0.50
CA MET A 264 21.35 -7.41 0.45
C MET A 264 21.95 -7.08 1.83
N GLY A 265 21.29 -7.47 2.92
CA GLY A 265 21.73 -7.19 4.28
C GLY A 265 21.94 -5.69 4.47
N ALA A 266 23.06 -5.28 5.05
CA ALA A 266 23.37 -3.87 5.26
C ALA A 266 23.45 -3.03 3.97
N ALA A 267 23.52 -3.63 2.77
CA ALA A 267 23.52 -2.88 1.53
C ALA A 267 22.20 -2.13 1.25
N VAL A 268 21.08 -2.53 1.86
CA VAL A 268 19.79 -1.83 1.72
C VAL A 268 19.80 -0.41 2.29
N THR A 269 20.78 -0.06 3.13
CA THR A 269 20.99 1.31 3.63
C THR A 269 21.67 2.22 2.60
N ARG A 270 22.28 1.65 1.55
CA ARG A 270 23.03 2.40 0.52
C ARG A 270 22.31 2.47 -0.81
N GLY A 271 21.37 1.58 -1.06
CA GLY A 271 20.57 1.59 -2.28
C GLY A 271 19.26 0.81 -2.09
N PRO A 272 18.19 1.23 -2.78
CA PRO A 272 16.89 0.62 -2.63
C PRO A 272 16.84 -0.78 -3.26
N VAL A 273 15.88 -1.58 -2.79
CA VAL A 273 15.52 -2.83 -3.44
C VAL A 273 14.58 -2.52 -4.59
N ARG A 274 15.06 -2.67 -5.83
CA ARG A 274 14.23 -2.49 -7.02
C ARG A 274 13.70 -3.82 -7.54
N ASP A 275 12.47 -3.77 -8.02
CA ASP A 275 11.83 -4.91 -8.66
C ASP A 275 12.53 -5.25 -9.98
N ASN A 276 12.74 -6.55 -10.21
CA ASN A 276 13.23 -7.05 -11.48
C ASN A 276 12.05 -7.35 -12.41
N PRO A 277 11.92 -6.69 -13.58
CA PRO A 277 10.79 -6.89 -14.48
C PRO A 277 10.56 -8.35 -14.90
N ILE A 278 11.65 -9.11 -15.11
CA ILE A 278 11.56 -10.53 -15.49
C ILE A 278 10.95 -11.34 -14.34
N GLU A 279 11.35 -11.04 -13.10
CA GLU A 279 10.80 -11.71 -11.94
C GLU A 279 9.35 -11.31 -11.69
N CYS A 280 8.98 -10.04 -11.85
CA CYS A 280 7.58 -9.61 -11.80
C CYS A 280 6.70 -10.40 -12.79
N VAL A 281 7.16 -10.60 -14.02
CA VAL A 281 6.44 -11.43 -15.01
C VAL A 281 6.30 -12.89 -14.54
N ARG A 282 7.35 -13.48 -13.96
CA ARG A 282 7.27 -14.85 -13.40
C ARG A 282 6.27 -14.92 -12.24
N LEU A 283 6.23 -13.90 -11.38
CA LEU A 283 5.28 -13.82 -10.28
C LEU A 283 3.84 -13.65 -10.78
N LEU A 284 3.61 -12.84 -11.83
CA LEU A 284 2.31 -12.73 -12.49
C LEU A 284 1.81 -14.09 -12.98
N VAL A 285 2.66 -14.85 -13.68
CA VAL A 285 2.33 -16.21 -14.14
C VAL A 285 2.04 -17.14 -12.97
N ARG A 286 2.82 -17.06 -11.89
CA ARG A 286 2.61 -17.88 -10.68
C ARG A 286 1.30 -17.53 -9.96
N ALA A 287 0.90 -16.27 -9.97
CA ALA A 287 -0.31 -15.79 -9.31
C ALA A 287 -1.61 -16.38 -9.89
N HIS A 288 -1.59 -16.83 -11.15
CA HIS A 288 -2.68 -17.59 -11.76
C HIS A 288 -2.81 -19.03 -11.22
N ARG A 289 -1.80 -19.56 -10.50
CA ARG A 289 -1.89 -20.89 -9.89
C ARG A 289 -2.80 -20.85 -8.65
N ARG A 290 -3.56 -21.92 -8.44
CA ARG A 290 -4.52 -22.02 -7.32
C ARG A 290 -3.85 -22.07 -5.94
N THR A 291 -2.66 -22.64 -5.85
CA THR A 291 -1.92 -22.80 -4.58
C THR A 291 -0.92 -21.67 -4.35
N LEU A 292 -1.01 -21.03 -3.18
CA LEU A 292 -0.03 -20.07 -2.71
C LEU A 292 0.90 -20.77 -1.72
N ASN A 293 2.10 -21.14 -2.19
CA ASN A 293 3.14 -21.70 -1.34
C ASN A 293 4.27 -20.68 -1.24
N LEU A 294 4.44 -20.06 -0.08
CA LEU A 294 5.63 -19.25 0.19
C LEU A 294 6.81 -20.20 0.52
N PRO A 295 8.05 -19.89 0.07
CA PRO A 295 9.22 -20.66 0.47
C PRO A 295 9.35 -20.72 2.00
N ALA A 296 10.01 -21.76 2.53
CA ALA A 296 10.48 -21.71 3.91
C ALA A 296 11.54 -20.61 4.05
N THR A 297 11.45 -19.83 5.13
CA THR A 297 12.33 -18.69 5.47
C THR A 297 13.71 -19.14 5.93
#